data_AF-A0A1R1PZB5-F1
#
_entry.id   AF-A0A1R1PZB5-F1
#
_cell.length_a   1.000
_cell.length_b   1.000
_cell.length_c   1.000
_cell.angle_alpha   90.00
_cell.angle_beta   90.00
_cell.angle_gamma   90.00
#
_symmetry.space_group_name_H-M   'P 1'
#
loop_
_entity.id
_entity.type
_entity.pdbx_description
1 polymer ?
#
loop_
_entity_poly.entity_id
_entity_poly.type
_entity_poly.pdbx_seq_one_letter_code
_entity_poly.pdbx_strand_id
1 'polypeptide(L)'
;MWCWTQGVPVEVVPFAYLAIANKLKNIKNTLCSATDNTAKRIFENDKPEVCMRTAVRKAGPVVTDNGNFVMDVKFGKIFEPALLENEIKMIPGVIEVGLFCSMAKESWFGNEDGTVSSRTI
;
A
#
# COMPACT_ATOMS: atom_id res chain seq x y z
N MET A 1 5.95 6.80 -18.83
CA MET A 1 5.50 5.60 -18.11
C MET A 1 4.66 6.08 -16.93
N TRP A 2 3.35 5.84 -16.94
CA TRP A 2 2.48 6.23 -15.83
C TRP A 2 2.78 5.31 -14.64
N CYS A 3 3.35 5.86 -13.58
CA CYS A 3 3.50 5.15 -12.30
C CYS A 3 2.52 5.73 -11.28
N TRP A 4 1.94 4.86 -10.46
CA TRP A 4 1.09 5.26 -9.36
C TRP A 4 1.93 5.93 -8.25
N THR A 5 1.64 7.19 -7.93
CA THR A 5 2.44 7.99 -6.97
C THR A 5 1.67 8.40 -5.71
N GLN A 6 0.36 8.13 -5.65
CA GLN A 6 -0.47 8.55 -4.52
C GLN A 6 -0.21 7.73 -3.26
N GLY A 7 0.39 6.55 -3.38
CA GLY A 7 0.73 5.67 -2.26
C GLY A 7 -0.21 4.47 -2.14
N VAL A 8 0.19 3.46 -1.39
CA VAL A 8 -0.62 2.26 -1.14
C VAL A 8 -1.77 2.65 -0.20
N PRO A 9 -3.04 2.44 -0.59
CA PRO A 9 -4.17 2.66 0.30
C PRO A 9 -4.18 1.62 1.42
N VAL A 10 -4.34 2.05 2.66
CA VAL A 10 -4.46 1.19 3.84
C VAL A 10 -5.73 1.59 4.58
N GLU A 11 -6.68 0.67 4.68
CA GLU A 11 -7.92 0.86 5.44
C GLU A 11 -7.66 0.57 6.91
N VAL A 12 -8.10 1.47 7.79
CA VAL A 12 -7.76 1.43 9.23
C VAL A 12 -8.96 1.78 10.09
N VAL A 13 -9.02 1.18 11.28
CA VAL A 13 -10.04 1.53 12.27
C VAL A 13 -9.88 2.99 12.72
N PRO A 14 -10.96 3.79 12.77
CA PRO A 14 -10.87 5.22 13.11
C PRO A 14 -10.22 5.50 14.47
N PHE A 15 -10.38 4.62 15.45
CA PHE A 15 -9.82 4.83 16.79
C PHE A 15 -8.29 4.71 16.85
N ALA A 16 -7.69 3.84 16.02
CA ALA A 16 -6.26 3.51 16.10
C ALA A 16 -5.41 4.26 15.07
N TYR A 17 -6.02 5.12 14.24
CA TYR A 17 -5.37 5.71 13.07
C TYR A 17 -4.03 6.41 13.38
N LEU A 18 -3.93 7.13 14.50
CA LEU A 18 -2.69 7.83 14.87
C LEU A 18 -1.56 6.84 15.21
N ALA A 19 -1.87 5.78 15.95
CA ALA A 19 -0.90 4.74 16.30
C ALA A 19 -0.43 3.98 15.05
N ILE A 20 -1.37 3.65 14.15
CA ILE A 20 -1.08 2.99 12.89
C ILE A 20 -0.21 3.89 11.99
N ALA A 21 -0.53 5.18 11.89
CA ALA A 21 0.29 6.13 11.12
C ALA A 21 1.73 6.19 11.64
N ASN A 22 1.93 6.21 12.95
CA ASN A 22 3.27 6.18 13.55
C ASN A 22 4.00 4.85 13.28
N LYS A 23 3.27 3.72 13.31
CA LYS A 23 3.83 2.41 12.99
C LYS A 23 4.26 2.34 11.52
N LEU A 24 3.43 2.82 10.60
CA LEU A 24 3.70 2.84 9.16
C LEU A 24 4.90 3.74 8.81
N LYS A 25 5.01 4.93 9.41
CA LYS A 25 6.18 5.82 9.24
C LYS A 25 7.51 5.17 9.65
N ASN A 26 7.47 4.19 10.55
CA ASN A 26 8.63 3.50 11.10
C ASN A 26 8.65 1.99 10.74
N ILE A 27 7.92 1.59 9.70
CA ILE A 27 7.90 0.19 9.27
C ILE A 27 9.29 -0.20 8.73
N LYS A 28 9.70 -1.44 9.01
CA LYS A 28 11.01 -1.95 8.60
C LYS A 28 11.09 -1.98 7.07
N ASN A 29 12.15 -1.40 6.50
CA ASN A 29 12.42 -1.45 5.06
C ASN A 29 13.40 -2.58 4.67
N THR A 30 13.79 -3.43 5.61
CA THR A 30 14.84 -4.44 5.38
C THR A 30 14.35 -5.82 5.72
N LEU A 31 14.64 -6.74 4.81
CA LEU A 31 14.61 -8.18 5.03
C LEU A 31 15.99 -8.66 5.45
N CYS A 32 16.05 -9.34 6.60
CA CYS A 32 17.24 -10.05 7.04
C CYS A 32 17.03 -11.53 6.71
N SER A 33 17.79 -12.07 5.74
CA SER A 33 17.86 -13.53 5.56
C SER A 33 18.76 -14.13 6.62
N ALA A 34 18.40 -15.28 7.19
CA ALA A 34 19.23 -15.99 8.14
C ALA A 34 20.52 -16.56 7.52
N THR A 35 20.60 -16.64 6.18
CA THR A 35 21.69 -17.27 5.43
C THR A 35 22.62 -16.29 4.71
N ASP A 36 22.18 -15.06 4.45
CA ASP A 36 22.97 -14.03 3.77
C ASP A 36 23.07 -12.77 4.65
N ASN A 37 24.30 -12.31 4.93
CA ASN A 37 24.56 -11.08 5.68
C ASN A 37 24.18 -9.78 4.93
N THR A 38 23.46 -9.88 3.80
CA THR A 38 23.06 -8.75 2.97
C THR A 38 21.58 -8.43 3.21
N ALA A 39 21.29 -7.27 3.79
CA ALA A 39 19.93 -6.80 3.95
C ALA A 39 19.30 -6.46 2.58
N LYS A 40 18.18 -7.10 2.24
CA LYS A 40 17.41 -6.77 1.03
C LYS A 40 16.38 -5.70 1.35
N ARG A 41 16.25 -4.68 0.51
CA ARG A 41 15.23 -3.62 0.68
C ARG A 41 13.85 -4.10 0.24
N ILE A 42 12.82 -3.76 0.99
CA ILE A 42 11.42 -4.09 0.68
C ILE A 42 10.81 -3.01 -0.24
N PHE A 43 11.16 -1.75 -0.01
CA PHE A 43 10.70 -0.58 -0.77
C PHE A 43 11.79 0.53 -0.84
N GLU A 44 11.55 1.53 -1.67
CA GLU A 44 12.54 2.57 -2.02
C GLU A 44 12.70 3.67 -0.96
N ASN A 45 11.61 4.08 -0.29
CA ASN A 45 11.65 5.19 0.66
C ASN A 45 11.96 4.69 2.07
N ASP A 46 13.12 5.01 2.65
CA ASP A 46 13.48 4.53 4.00
C ASP A 46 12.53 5.01 5.11
N LYS A 47 11.82 6.12 4.86
CA LYS A 47 10.71 6.60 5.68
C LYS A 47 9.51 6.89 4.77
N PRO A 48 8.49 6.02 4.74
CA PRO A 48 7.32 6.26 3.91
C PRO A 48 6.51 7.45 4.43
N GLU A 49 6.01 8.27 3.50
CA GLU A 49 5.08 9.35 3.82
C GLU A 49 3.69 8.76 4.03
N VAL A 50 3.03 9.09 5.15
CA VAL A 50 1.69 8.61 5.48
C VAL A 50 0.73 9.79 5.51
N CYS A 51 -0.26 9.78 4.63
CA CYS A 51 -1.27 10.82 4.51
C CYS A 51 -2.66 10.25 4.79
N MET A 52 -3.46 10.94 5.61
CA MET A 52 -4.89 10.63 5.70
C MET A 52 -5.58 11.05 4.40
N ARG A 53 -6.34 10.14 3.81
CA ARG A 53 -7.11 10.46 2.60
C ARG A 53 -8.21 11.45 2.95
N THR A 54 -8.14 12.66 2.39
CA THR A 54 -9.11 13.73 2.65
C THR A 54 -10.31 13.58 1.72
N ALA A 55 -11.51 13.77 2.24
CA ALA A 55 -12.71 13.71 1.42
C ALA A 55 -12.88 14.98 0.59
N VAL A 56 -13.36 14.84 -0.65
CA VAL A 56 -13.55 15.97 -1.58
C VAL A 56 -14.86 16.70 -1.33
N ARG A 57 -15.93 15.98 -0.95
CA ARG A 57 -17.30 16.50 -0.81
C ARG A 57 -17.80 16.61 0.64
N LYS A 58 -16.90 16.45 1.61
CA LYS A 58 -17.18 16.65 3.06
C LYS A 58 -15.90 17.06 3.78
N ALA A 59 -16.03 17.69 4.94
CA ALA A 59 -14.89 17.96 5.80
C ALA A 59 -14.35 16.68 6.46
N GLY A 60 -13.04 16.59 6.61
CA GLY A 60 -12.37 15.48 7.31
C GLY A 60 -11.97 14.31 6.39
N PRO A 61 -11.63 13.16 6.99
CA PRO A 61 -11.13 12.01 6.25
C PRO A 61 -12.23 11.32 5.43
N VAL A 62 -11.80 10.61 4.38
CA VAL A 62 -12.65 9.62 3.71
C VAL A 62 -13.06 8.56 4.72
N VAL A 63 -14.34 8.19 4.66
CA VAL A 63 -14.91 7.07 5.41
C VAL A 63 -15.36 6.05 4.38
N THR A 64 -14.86 4.82 4.49
CA THR A 64 -15.26 3.70 3.61
C THR A 64 -16.69 3.27 3.90
N ASP A 65 -17.27 2.44 3.03
CA ASP A 65 -18.61 1.88 3.26
C ASP A 65 -18.67 1.03 4.54
N ASN A 66 -17.54 0.47 4.96
CA ASN A 66 -17.38 -0.27 6.22
C ASN A 66 -17.17 0.65 7.44
N GLY A 67 -17.21 1.97 7.27
CA GLY A 67 -17.07 2.94 8.36
C GLY A 67 -15.62 3.21 8.80
N ASN A 68 -14.61 2.76 8.03
CA ASN A 68 -13.20 2.91 8.38
C ASN A 68 -12.57 4.12 7.67
N PHE A 69 -11.35 4.49 8.10
CA PHE A 69 -10.56 5.50 7.41
C PHE A 69 -9.60 4.88 6.39
N VAL A 70 -9.12 5.72 5.46
CA VAL A 70 -8.09 5.32 4.49
C VAL A 70 -6.86 6.21 4.66
N MET A 71 -5.69 5.58 4.76
CA MET A 71 -4.39 6.22 4.67
C MET A 71 -3.71 5.88 3.34
N ASP A 72 -3.10 6.87 2.71
CA ASP A 72 -2.26 6.70 1.55
C ASP A 72 -0.79 6.70 1.98
N VAL A 73 -0.09 5.59 1.74
CA VAL A 73 1.29 5.40 2.21
C VAL A 73 2.27 5.33 1.04
N LYS A 74 3.16 6.32 0.94
CA LYS A 74 4.12 6.44 -0.17
C LYS A 74 5.44 5.74 0.13
N PHE A 75 5.51 4.47 -0.28
CA PHE A 75 6.71 3.64 -0.17
C PHE A 75 7.75 3.85 -1.28
N GLY A 76 7.42 4.60 -2.34
CA GLY A 76 8.22 4.65 -3.57
C GLY A 76 8.07 3.36 -4.36
N LYS A 77 9.12 2.95 -5.10
CA LYS A 77 9.13 1.64 -5.75
C LYS A 77 9.10 0.52 -4.70
N ILE A 78 8.20 -0.46 -4.89
CA ILE A 78 8.05 -1.62 -4.01
C ILE A 78 8.73 -2.81 -4.68
N PHE A 79 9.64 -3.47 -3.97
CA PHE A 79 10.40 -4.62 -4.48
C PHE A 79 9.80 -5.94 -4.04
N GLU A 80 9.22 -5.99 -2.83
CA GLU A 80 8.64 -7.19 -2.21
C GLU A 80 7.19 -6.92 -1.77
N PRO A 81 6.23 -6.83 -2.72
CA PRO A 81 4.87 -6.37 -2.43
C PRO A 81 4.10 -7.31 -1.52
N ALA A 82 4.22 -8.64 -1.71
CA ALA A 82 3.52 -9.62 -0.88
C ALA A 82 4.00 -9.60 0.58
N LEU A 83 5.30 -9.38 0.79
CA LEU A 83 5.84 -9.26 2.12
C LEU A 83 5.41 -7.94 2.78
N LEU A 84 5.44 -6.83 2.05
CA LEU A 84 4.96 -5.55 2.53
C LEU A 84 3.48 -5.60 2.92
N GLU A 85 2.65 -6.23 2.09
CA GLU A 85 1.23 -6.47 2.38
C GLU A 85 1.04 -7.19 3.72
N ASN A 86 1.74 -8.32 3.91
CA ASN A 86 1.68 -9.10 5.14
C ASN A 86 2.13 -8.29 6.37
N GLU A 87 3.26 -7.58 6.27
CA GLU A 87 3.78 -6.76 7.38
C GLU A 87 2.81 -5.65 7.78
N ILE A 88 2.17 -4.99 6.81
CA ILE A 88 1.15 -3.95 7.09
C ILE A 88 -0.10 -4.59 7.69
N LYS A 89 -0.57 -5.70 7.12
CA LYS A 89 -1.77 -6.42 7.56
C LYS A 89 -1.67 -6.92 9.01
N MET A 90 -0.45 -7.22 9.48
CA MET A 90 -0.19 -7.66 10.85
C MET A 90 -0.25 -6.52 11.90
N ILE A 91 -0.37 -5.26 11.49
CA ILE A 91 -0.52 -4.12 12.42
C ILE A 91 -1.96 -4.12 12.98
N PRO A 92 -2.15 -4.20 14.31
CA PRO A 92 -3.49 -4.16 14.90
C PRO A 92 -4.25 -2.87 14.52
N GLY A 93 -5.47 -3.04 14.05
CA GLY A 93 -6.34 -1.96 13.58
C GLY A 93 -6.18 -1.61 12.11
N VAL A 94 -5.24 -2.23 11.38
CA VAL A 94 -5.32 -2.29 9.91
C VAL A 94 -6.41 -3.29 9.53
N ILE A 95 -7.30 -2.85 8.65
CA ILE A 95 -8.41 -3.65 8.13
C ILE A 95 -8.03 -4.27 6.80
N GLU A 96 -7.56 -3.47 5.84
CA GLU A 96 -7.15 -3.96 4.50
C GLU A 96 -6.00 -3.13 3.91
N VAL A 97 -5.30 -3.72 2.94
CA VAL A 97 -4.18 -3.11 2.21
C VAL A 97 -4.45 -3.20 0.72
N GLY A 98 -4.26 -2.10 -0.01
CA GLY A 98 -4.47 -2.03 -1.47
C GLY A 98 -3.40 -2.72 -2.31
N LEU A 99 -2.79 -3.80 -1.82
CA LEU A 99 -1.86 -4.66 -2.56
C LEU A 99 -2.57 -5.99 -2.81
N PHE A 100 -2.65 -6.41 -4.08
CA PHE A 100 -3.39 -7.61 -4.49
C PHE A 100 -2.43 -8.67 -5.02
N CYS A 101 -1.54 -9.15 -4.15
CA CYS A 101 -0.46 -10.04 -4.55
C CYS A 101 -0.99 -11.45 -4.84
N SER A 102 -0.57 -12.04 -5.96
CA SER A 102 -0.93 -13.42 -6.35
C SER A 102 -2.44 -13.69 -6.50
N MET A 103 -3.25 -12.64 -6.71
CA MET A 103 -4.71 -12.75 -6.89
C MET A 103 -5.13 -12.67 -8.37
N ALA A 104 -4.52 -11.77 -9.13
CA ALA A 104 -4.84 -11.57 -10.53
C ALA A 104 -4.21 -12.66 -11.40
N LYS A 105 -5.02 -13.27 -12.27
CA LYS A 105 -4.56 -14.25 -13.28
C LYS A 105 -4.31 -13.61 -14.64
N GLU A 106 -5.01 -12.53 -14.93
CA GLU A 106 -4.89 -11.80 -16.18
C GLU A 106 -5.17 -10.31 -15.92
N SER A 107 -4.54 -9.46 -16.73
CA SER A 107 -4.75 -8.01 -16.75
C SER A 107 -5.04 -7.58 -18.19
N TRP A 108 -6.03 -6.72 -18.36
CA TRP A 108 -6.47 -6.19 -19.65
C TRP A 108 -6.27 -4.67 -19.64
N PHE A 109 -5.65 -4.14 -20.68
CA PHE A 109 -5.31 -2.71 -20.84
C PHE A 109 -5.97 -2.17 -22.10
N GLY A 110 -6.88 -1.20 -21.94
CA GLY A 110 -7.45 -0.44 -23.05
C GLY A 110 -6.50 0.68 -23.46
N ASN A 111 -6.13 0.72 -24.74
CA ASN A 111 -5.20 1.70 -25.30
C ASN A 111 -5.96 2.88 -25.94
N GLU A 112 -5.27 4.01 -26.12
CA GLU A 112 -5.85 5.23 -26.70
C GLU A 112 -6.34 5.05 -28.15
N ASP A 113 -5.77 4.09 -28.89
CA ASP A 113 -6.14 3.77 -30.28
C ASP A 113 -7.36 2.83 -30.38
N GLY A 114 -7.97 2.47 -29.25
CA GLY A 114 -9.12 1.56 -29.18
C GLY A 114 -8.74 0.07 -29.19
N THR A 115 -7.45 -0.26 -29.26
CA THR A 115 -7.00 -1.64 -29.10
C THR A 115 -7.01 -2.07 -27.64
N VAL A 116 -7.02 -3.39 -27.42
CA VAL A 116 -6.93 -3.99 -26.08
C VAL A 116 -5.73 -4.92 -26.07
N SER A 117 -4.86 -4.73 -25.08
CA SER A 117 -3.75 -5.65 -24.79
C SER A 117 -4.04 -6.41 -23.51
N SER A 118 -3.63 -7.67 -23.41
CA SER A 118 -3.74 -8.43 -22.17
C SER A 118 -2.40 -9.03 -21.75
N ARG A 119 -2.28 -9.35 -20.46
CA ARG A 119 -1.15 -10.06 -19.88
C ARG A 119 -1.66 -11.06 -18.85
N THR A 120 -1.39 -12.33 -19.11
CA THR A 120 -1.57 -13.44 -18.17
C THR A 120 -0.35 -13.52 -17.24
N ILE A 121 -0.57 -13.76 -15.95
CA ILE A 121 0.46 -13.81 -14.90
C ILE A 121 0.66 -15.26 -14.44
#